data_AF-A0A817H2G9-F1
#
_entry.id   AF-A0A817H2G9-F1
#
_cell.length_a   1.000
_cell.length_b   1.000
_cell.length_c   1.000
_cell.angle_alpha   90.00
_cell.angle_beta   90.00
_cell.angle_gamma   90.00
#
_symmetry.space_group_name_H-M   'P 1'
#
loop_
_entity.id
_entity.type
_entity.pdbx_description
1 polymer ?
#
loop_
_entity_poly.entity_id
_entity_poly.type
_entity_poly.pdbx_seq_one_letter_code
_entity_poly.pdbx_strand_id
1 'polypeptide(L)'
;MAAMPAKAGMLIAFACAPGTIAADTAPNGRNGMFTYHLLRNITRPGEDITLMLIDVTNGVFNDSKGKQIPYTTSALTKRGICLAPHQKKPTRPTEEPARSAQSILTSAWQGQYSSILIK
;
A
#
# COMPACT_ATOMS: atom_id res chain seq x y z
N MET A 1 10.29 -35.59 0.20
CA MET A 1 10.45 -34.23 0.76
C MET A 1 9.99 -34.27 2.20
N ALA A 2 10.82 -33.88 3.17
CA ALA A 2 10.37 -33.77 4.55
C ALA A 2 9.54 -32.49 4.71
N ALA A 3 8.35 -32.58 5.27
CA ALA A 3 7.53 -31.41 5.57
C ALA A 3 8.23 -30.59 6.66
N MET A 4 8.53 -29.31 6.40
CA MET A 4 8.98 -28.42 7.45
C MET A 4 7.83 -28.19 8.44
N PRO A 5 8.03 -28.38 9.75
CA PRO A 5 6.98 -28.11 10.72
C PRO A 5 6.67 -26.61 10.73
N ALA A 6 5.46 -26.26 10.29
CA ALA A 6 5.00 -24.88 10.24
C ALA A 6 4.77 -24.34 11.66
N LYS A 7 5.22 -23.11 11.91
CA LYS A 7 4.88 -22.35 13.12
C LYS A 7 3.82 -21.31 12.79
N ALA A 8 2.92 -21.04 13.73
CA ALA A 8 1.92 -19.99 13.58
C ALA A 8 2.58 -18.64 13.26
N GLY A 9 2.09 -17.94 12.24
CA GLY A 9 2.66 -16.69 11.74
C GLY A 9 3.78 -16.84 10.71
N MET A 10 4.11 -18.06 10.27
CA MET A 10 5.16 -18.31 9.29
C MET A 10 4.63 -18.25 7.85
N LEU A 11 5.46 -17.74 6.94
CA LEU A 11 5.24 -17.78 5.49
C LEU A 11 6.57 -18.14 4.82
N ILE A 12 6.55 -19.11 3.91
CA ILE A 12 7.71 -19.50 3.11
C ILE A 12 7.33 -19.35 1.65
N ALA A 13 8.03 -18.48 0.92
CA ALA A 13 7.88 -18.29 -0.52
C ALA A 13 9.10 -18.88 -1.24
N PHE A 14 8.85 -19.80 -2.17
CA PHE A 14 9.84 -20.47 -3.00
C PHE A 14 9.84 -19.85 -4.40
N ALA A 15 11.03 -19.73 -5.00
CA ALA A 15 11.19 -19.14 -6.32
C ALA A 15 10.53 -19.96 -7.45
N CYS A 16 10.37 -21.26 -7.27
CA CYS A 16 9.77 -22.18 -8.23
C CYS A 16 9.09 -23.36 -7.53
N ALA A 17 8.31 -24.14 -8.29
CA ALA A 17 7.60 -25.31 -7.80
C ALA A 17 8.59 -26.43 -7.42
N PRO A 18 8.22 -27.33 -6.50
CA PRO A 18 9.07 -28.45 -6.11
C PRO A 18 9.50 -29.29 -7.33
N GLY A 19 10.81 -29.60 -7.41
CA GLY A 19 11.37 -30.38 -8.52
C GLY A 19 11.57 -29.61 -9.82
N THR A 20 11.33 -28.29 -9.83
CA THR A 20 11.58 -27.41 -10.98
C THR A 20 12.74 -26.46 -10.71
N ILE A 21 13.22 -25.79 -11.76
CA ILE A 21 14.38 -24.89 -11.71
C ILE A 21 13.91 -23.44 -11.75
N ALA A 22 14.52 -22.59 -10.92
CA ALA A 22 14.35 -21.15 -10.98
C ALA A 22 15.39 -20.53 -11.92
N ALA A 23 14.98 -19.56 -12.73
CA ALA A 23 15.89 -18.82 -13.59
C ALA A 23 16.76 -17.84 -12.79
N ASP A 24 18.08 -17.95 -12.97
CA ASP A 24 19.07 -17.08 -12.32
C ASP A 24 19.14 -15.68 -12.93
N THR A 25 18.50 -15.46 -14.08
CA THR A 25 18.55 -14.17 -14.79
C THR A 25 17.17 -13.72 -15.22
N ALA A 26 16.79 -12.52 -14.79
CA ALA A 26 15.61 -11.79 -15.25
C ALA A 26 15.95 -10.88 -16.44
N PRO A 27 14.97 -10.20 -17.08
CA PRO A 27 15.23 -9.30 -18.21
C PRO A 27 16.27 -8.19 -17.94
N ASN A 28 16.46 -7.81 -16.68
CA ASN A 28 17.44 -6.80 -16.28
C ASN A 28 18.86 -7.34 -16.08
N GLY A 29 19.10 -8.65 -16.22
CA GLY A 29 20.42 -9.28 -16.08
C GLY A 29 21.00 -9.33 -14.66
N ARG A 30 20.38 -8.70 -13.66
CA ARG A 30 21.00 -8.44 -12.35
C ARG A 30 20.64 -9.45 -11.26
N ASN A 31 19.42 -9.98 -11.30
CA ASN A 31 18.93 -10.91 -10.29
C ASN A 31 18.10 -12.02 -10.94
N GLY A 32 17.89 -13.11 -10.20
CA GLY A 32 16.96 -14.17 -10.58
C GLY A 32 15.53 -13.66 -10.77
N MET A 33 14.76 -14.37 -11.58
CA MET A 33 13.44 -13.91 -12.03
C MET A 33 12.46 -13.67 -10.87
N PHE A 34 12.44 -14.55 -9.87
CA PHE A 34 11.64 -14.37 -8.66
C PHE A 34 12.01 -13.08 -7.92
N THR A 35 13.31 -12.89 -7.64
CA THR A 35 13.82 -11.71 -6.94
C THR A 35 13.54 -10.41 -7.69
N TYR A 36 13.63 -10.44 -9.02
CA TYR A 36 13.27 -9.31 -9.87
C TYR A 36 11.81 -8.87 -9.69
N HIS A 37 10.85 -9.80 -9.71
CA HIS A 37 9.45 -9.45 -9.45
C HIS A 37 9.19 -9.12 -7.98
N LEU A 38 9.84 -9.80 -7.04
CA LEU A 38 9.71 -9.51 -5.61
C LEU A 38 10.10 -8.06 -5.30
N LEU A 39 11.26 -7.60 -5.78
CA LEU A 39 11.73 -6.22 -5.54
C LEU A 39 10.80 -5.15 -6.12
N ARG A 40 10.09 -5.45 -7.21
CA ARG A 40 9.11 -4.53 -7.81
C ARG A 40 7.82 -4.40 -6.98
N ASN A 41 7.47 -5.44 -6.22
CA ASN A 41 6.20 -5.53 -5.52
C ASN A 41 6.33 -5.30 -4.00
N ILE A 42 7.49 -5.60 -3.41
CA ILE A 42 7.70 -5.55 -1.95
C ILE A 42 7.58 -4.14 -1.36
N THR A 43 7.80 -3.10 -2.17
CA THR A 43 7.72 -1.70 -1.75
C THR A 43 6.33 -1.09 -1.91
N ARG A 44 5.33 -1.86 -2.38
CA ARG A 44 3.97 -1.36 -2.58
C ARG A 44 3.31 -1.04 -1.23
N PRO A 45 2.93 0.23 -0.98
CA PRO A 45 2.45 0.64 0.33
C PRO A 45 1.04 0.10 0.61
N GLY A 46 0.84 -0.51 1.77
CA GLY A 46 -0.45 -1.01 2.25
C GLY A 46 -0.94 -2.31 1.59
N GLU A 47 -0.14 -2.95 0.75
CA GLU A 47 -0.52 -4.21 0.10
C GLU A 47 -0.38 -5.40 1.08
N ASP A 48 -1.36 -6.29 1.12
CA ASP A 48 -1.25 -7.54 1.88
C ASP A 48 -0.19 -8.45 1.24
N ILE A 49 0.65 -9.08 2.06
CA ILE A 49 1.74 -9.96 1.61
C ILE A 49 1.27 -11.08 0.68
N THR A 50 0.05 -11.59 0.89
CA THR A 50 -0.52 -12.67 0.07
C THR A 50 -0.84 -12.17 -1.34
N LEU A 51 -1.46 -10.98 -1.45
CA LEU A 51 -1.76 -10.34 -2.72
C LEU A 51 -0.48 -9.93 -3.45
N MET A 52 0.48 -9.37 -2.71
CA MET A 52 1.81 -9.04 -3.24
C MET A 52 2.51 -10.27 -3.84
N LEU A 53 2.46 -11.43 -3.18
CA LEU A 53 3.04 -12.68 -3.69
C LEU A 53 2.27 -13.26 -4.88
N ILE A 54 0.96 -13.04 -5.00
CA ILE A 54 0.20 -13.38 -6.21
C ILE A 54 0.75 -12.58 -7.40
N ASP A 55 1.00 -11.29 -7.24
CA ASP A 55 1.57 -10.46 -8.31
C ASP A 55 3.00 -10.86 -8.68
N VAL A 56 3.81 -11.26 -7.69
CA VAL A 56 5.13 -11.84 -7.95
C VAL A 56 5.01 -13.12 -8.78
N THR A 57 4.07 -14.01 -8.42
CA THR A 57 3.82 -15.27 -9.13
C THR A 57 3.39 -15.01 -10.57
N ASN A 58 2.45 -14.08 -10.79
CA ASN A 58 1.99 -13.69 -12.12
C ASN A 58 3.12 -13.13 -12.99
N GLY A 59 3.96 -12.27 -12.41
CA GLY A 59 5.12 -11.71 -13.10
C GLY A 59 6.10 -12.79 -13.55
N VAL A 60 6.50 -13.67 -12.64
CA VAL A 60 7.43 -14.77 -12.94
C VAL A 60 6.83 -15.73 -13.98
N PHE A 61 5.55 -16.07 -13.86
CA PHE A 61 4.88 -16.93 -14.82
C PHE A 61 4.92 -16.33 -16.24
N ASN A 62 4.61 -15.05 -16.36
CA ASN A 62 4.60 -14.37 -17.66
C ASN A 62 6.01 -14.23 -18.26
N ASP A 63 6.98 -13.72 -17.50
CA ASP A 63 8.34 -13.48 -18.00
C ASP A 63 9.10 -14.79 -18.27
N SER A 64 8.76 -15.88 -17.57
CA SER A 64 9.30 -17.22 -17.82
C SER A 64 8.57 -17.98 -18.93
N LYS A 65 7.49 -17.42 -19.50
CA LYS A 65 6.59 -18.09 -20.46
C LYS A 65 6.04 -19.41 -19.91
N GLY A 66 5.64 -19.40 -18.65
CA GLY A 66 5.09 -20.55 -17.91
C GLY A 66 6.10 -21.61 -17.48
N LYS A 67 7.41 -21.39 -17.69
CA LYS A 67 8.46 -22.35 -17.31
C LYS A 67 8.76 -22.35 -15.81
N GLN A 68 8.48 -21.25 -15.13
CA GLN A 68 8.71 -21.08 -13.69
C GLN A 68 7.42 -20.65 -13.01
N ILE A 69 7.06 -21.37 -11.95
CA ILE A 69 5.87 -21.10 -11.13
C ILE A 69 6.32 -21.01 -9.67
N PRO A 70 6.40 -19.81 -9.07
CA PRO A 70 6.65 -19.67 -7.65
C PRO A 70 5.59 -20.39 -6.81
N TYR A 71 6.00 -20.89 -5.64
CA TYR A 71 5.11 -21.62 -4.73
C TYR A 71 5.25 -21.06 -3.31
N THR A 72 4.16 -21.04 -2.54
CA THR A 72 4.18 -20.50 -1.17
C THR A 72 3.51 -21.46 -0.20
N THR A 73 4.11 -21.62 0.98
CA THR A 73 3.51 -22.32 2.14
C THR A 73 3.24 -21.29 3.23
N SER A 74 2.00 -21.24 3.73
CA SER A 74 1.56 -20.22 4.70
C SER A 74 0.93 -20.85 5.93
N ALA A 75 1.31 -20.36 7.09
CA ALA A 75 0.67 -20.55 8.39
C ALA A 75 0.38 -19.19 9.05
N LEU A 76 0.11 -18.16 8.24
CA LEU A 76 -0.24 -16.82 8.70
C LEU A 76 -1.56 -16.84 9.50
N THR A 77 -1.58 -16.14 10.63
CA THR A 77 -2.75 -16.09 11.53
C THR A 77 -3.49 -14.75 11.48
N LYS A 78 -2.98 -13.78 10.72
CA LYS A 78 -3.53 -12.43 10.58
C LYS A 78 -3.62 -12.04 9.11
N ARG A 79 -4.58 -11.18 8.80
CA ARG A 79 -4.74 -10.51 7.50
C ARG A 79 -4.15 -9.10 7.57
N GLY A 80 -3.87 -8.49 6.42
CA GLY A 80 -3.35 -7.13 6.34
C GLY A 80 -1.88 -7.03 6.74
N ILE A 81 -1.10 -8.08 6.50
CA ILE A 81 0.34 -8.06 6.79
C ILE A 81 1.01 -7.34 5.62
N CYS A 82 1.43 -6.09 5.83
CA CYS A 82 2.09 -5.28 4.81
C CYS A 82 3.58 -5.14 5.13
N LEU A 83 4.44 -5.28 4.11
CA LEU A 83 5.89 -5.07 4.25
C LEU A 83 6.29 -3.60 4.10
N ALA A 84 5.48 -2.82 3.37
CA ALA A 84 5.58 -1.37 3.28
C ALA A 84 4.27 -0.76 3.81
N PRO A 85 4.22 -0.21 5.03
CA PRO A 85 3.00 0.42 5.54
C PRO A 85 2.71 1.73 4.80
N HIS A 86 1.43 2.07 4.61
CA HIS A 86 1.04 3.40 4.15
C HIS A 86 1.49 4.44 5.18
N GLN A 87 2.27 5.44 4.74
CA GLN A 87 2.49 6.64 5.54
C GLN A 87 1.12 7.29 5.72
N LYS A 88 0.64 7.37 6.97
CA LYS A 88 -0.57 8.12 7.30
C LYS A 88 -0.24 9.59 7.01
N LYS A 89 -0.58 10.08 5.81
CA LYS A 89 -0.43 11.50 5.48
C LYS A 89 -1.14 12.26 6.60
N PRO A 90 -0.51 13.25 7.27
CA PRO A 90 -1.19 14.01 8.31
C PRO A 90 -2.48 14.53 7.71
N THR A 91 -3.62 14.04 8.21
CA THR A 91 -4.90 14.67 7.94
C THR A 91 -4.75 16.06 8.50
N ARG A 92 -4.55 17.05 7.62
CA ARG A 92 -4.73 18.46 7.97
C ARG A 92 -6.07 18.51 8.71
N PRO A 93 -6.13 18.98 9.96
CA PRO A 93 -7.39 19.15 10.66
C PRO A 93 -8.34 19.84 9.71
N THR A 94 -9.52 19.24 9.53
CA THR A 94 -10.63 19.74 8.73
C THR A 94 -10.62 21.26 8.74
N GLU A 95 -10.24 21.86 7.61
CA GLU A 95 -10.45 23.28 7.39
C GLU A 95 -11.96 23.40 7.14
N GLU A 96 -12.71 23.34 8.24
CA GLU A 96 -14.06 23.85 8.34
C GLU A 96 -14.00 25.27 7.77
N PRO A 97 -14.80 25.61 6.75
CA PRO A 97 -14.65 26.88 6.08
C PRO A 97 -15.00 27.97 7.08
N ALA A 98 -13.96 28.61 7.64
CA ALA A 98 -14.00 29.79 8.47
C ALA A 98 -14.46 31.02 7.66
N ARG A 99 -15.59 30.90 6.95
CA ARG A 99 -16.18 31.94 6.11
C ARG A 99 -17.54 32.41 6.61
N SER A 100 -18.15 31.74 7.59
CA SER A 100 -19.48 32.09 8.11
C SER A 100 -19.47 33.13 9.24
N ALA A 101 -18.35 33.35 9.93
CA ALA A 101 -18.31 34.24 11.11
C ALA A 101 -18.18 35.75 10.79
N GLN A 102 -17.86 36.14 9.56
CA GLN A 102 -17.62 37.55 9.21
C GLN A 102 -18.88 38.32 8.75
N SER A 103 -20.05 37.66 8.64
CA SER A 103 -21.28 38.31 8.14
C SER A 103 -22.14 38.98 9.22
N ILE A 104 -21.92 38.68 10.50
CA ILE A 104 -22.78 39.18 11.61
C ILE A 104 -22.28 40.51 12.18
N LEU A 105 -21.03 40.93 11.92
CA LEU A 105 -20.48 42.17 12.47
C LEU A 105 -20.75 43.42 11.62
N THR A 106 -21.28 43.27 10.40
CA THR A 106 -21.52 44.42 9.49
C THR A 106 -22.96 44.95 9.54
N SER A 107 -23.92 44.22 10.13
CA SER A 107 -25.32 44.66 10.22
C SER A 107 -25.68 45.40 11.51
N ALA A 108 -24.80 45.41 12.52
CA ALA A 108 -25.09 46.03 13.82
C ALA A 108 -24.73 47.53 13.92
N TRP A 109 -24.09 48.12 12.89
CA TRP A 109 -23.62 49.52 12.93
C TRP A 109 -24.43 50.50 12.06
N GLN A 110 -25.47 50.03 11.36
CA GLN A 110 -26.28 50.89 10.49
C GLN A 110 -27.54 51.48 11.15
N GLY A 111 -27.73 51.27 12.47
CA GLY A 111 -28.97 51.66 13.15
C GLY A 111 -28.91 52.84 14.13
N GLN A 112 -27.73 53.37 14.50
CA GLN A 112 -27.64 54.14 15.76
C GLN A 112 -26.93 55.50 15.70
N TYR A 113 -26.84 56.18 14.56
CA TYR A 113 -26.47 57.61 14.53
C TYR A 113 -27.22 58.34 13.42
N SER A 114 -28.45 58.77 13.71
CA SER A 114 -29.08 59.87 12.97
C SER A 114 -30.05 60.65 13.85
N SER A 115 -29.50 61.41 14.80
CA SER A 115 -30.14 62.60 15.34
C SER A 115 -29.13 63.48 16.09
N ILE A 116 -28.51 64.43 15.40
CA ILE A 116 -28.06 65.71 15.99
C ILE A 116 -27.95 66.77 14.87
N LEU A 117 -29.01 67.58 14.81
CA LEU A 117 -29.07 69.04 14.63
C LEU A 117 -28.21 69.74 13.56
N ILE A 118 -28.88 70.25 12.52
CA ILE A 118 -28.62 71.56 11.92
C ILE A 118 -29.95 72.34 11.86
N LYS A 119 -29.91 73.55 12.45
CA LYS A 119 -30.92 74.62 12.63
C LYS A 119 -31.76 74.57 13.91
#